data_AF-A0A7X9IJ67-F1
#
_entry.id   AF-A0A7X9IJ67-F1
#
_cell.length_a   1.000
_cell.length_b   1.000
_cell.length_c   1.000
_cell.angle_alpha   90.00
_cell.angle_beta   90.00
_cell.angle_gamma   90.00
#
_symmetry.space_group_name_H-M   'P 1'
#
loop_
_entity.id
_entity.type
_entity.pdbx_description
1 polymer ?
#
loop_
_entity_poly.entity_id
_entity_poly.type
_entity_poly.pdbx_seq_one_letter_code
_entity_poly.pdbx_strand_id
1 'polypeptide(L)'
;MIKKLLEVKNLGLFDNYRWGSNMPDFNRFNVLYGWNGSGKTTLSLLFSALSDGELEEFPDLKYKIETDDGEITQGMQYSRRIRVFNQHYVTQNIDTSSCKANPIYILGEENKKLAESIKKDELMLSGDPEIPGDLGLIRELGLQENARIQKEKERDNIFSAVAKTIGTVIMGVSPRDYRKNNAEKDFNLLNSKRLLSQQEIDLYVSTLKQQELDPISLLSQDGIEKRGKEL
;
A
#
# COMPACT_ATOMS: atom_id res chain seq x y z
N MET A 1 -19.35 4.84 41.43
CA MET A 1 -18.30 5.67 42.09
C MET A 1 -17.32 4.75 42.78
N ILE A 2 -16.05 5.11 42.89
CA ILE A 2 -15.06 4.33 43.66
C ILE A 2 -15.34 4.57 45.15
N LYS A 3 -15.47 3.47 45.92
CA LYS A 3 -15.74 3.51 47.36
C LYS A 3 -14.49 3.21 48.19
N LYS A 4 -13.80 2.11 47.88
CA LYS A 4 -12.63 1.65 48.67
C LYS A 4 -11.55 1.03 47.78
N LEU A 5 -10.30 1.20 48.19
CA LEU A 5 -9.16 0.45 47.64
C LEU A 5 -8.87 -0.73 48.56
N LEU A 6 -9.60 -1.84 48.36
CA LEU A 6 -9.55 -3.00 49.26
C LEU A 6 -8.13 -3.55 49.42
N GLU A 7 -7.43 -3.76 48.31
CA GLU A 7 -6.06 -4.27 48.30
C GLU A 7 -5.27 -3.69 47.12
N VAL A 8 -3.99 -3.36 47.33
CA VAL A 8 -3.04 -2.98 46.28
C VAL A 8 -1.70 -3.62 46.57
N LYS A 9 -1.11 -4.27 45.57
CA LYS A 9 0.16 -4.97 45.64
C LYS A 9 1.04 -4.64 44.44
N ASN A 10 2.35 -4.68 44.66
CA ASN A 10 3.38 -4.46 43.62
C ASN A 10 3.26 -3.12 42.89
N LEU A 11 2.82 -2.04 43.56
CA LEU A 11 2.75 -0.70 42.99
C LEU A 11 3.70 0.26 43.71
N GLY A 12 4.99 0.21 43.37
CA GLY A 12 6.01 1.08 43.94
C GLY A 12 6.03 1.01 45.48
N LEU A 13 5.55 2.08 46.14
CA LEU A 13 5.46 2.16 47.60
C LEU A 13 4.31 1.33 48.21
N PHE A 14 3.33 0.92 47.40
CA PHE A 14 2.24 0.04 47.83
C PHE A 14 2.58 -1.42 47.49
N ASP A 15 3.46 -2.01 48.28
CA ASP A 15 3.87 -3.41 48.10
C ASP A 15 2.79 -4.40 48.56
N ASN A 16 2.13 -4.12 49.69
CA ASN A 16 1.03 -4.93 50.23
C ASN A 16 0.06 -4.07 51.06
N TYR A 17 -0.59 -3.12 50.40
CA TYR A 17 -1.56 -2.23 51.03
C TYR A 17 -2.94 -2.88 51.18
N ARG A 18 -3.58 -2.61 52.32
CA ARG A 18 -4.95 -3.04 52.62
C ARG A 18 -5.74 -1.88 53.19
N TRP A 19 -7.01 -1.76 52.78
CA TRP A 19 -7.90 -0.77 53.35
C TRP A 19 -8.09 -1.02 54.84
N GLY A 20 -7.78 -0.02 55.68
CA GLY A 20 -7.97 -0.13 57.11
C GLY A 20 -9.46 -0.23 57.48
N SER A 21 -9.79 -1.02 58.49
CA SER A 21 -11.18 -1.17 58.97
C SER A 21 -11.82 0.15 59.41
N ASN A 22 -10.99 1.10 59.85
CA ASN A 22 -11.43 2.39 60.38
C ASN A 22 -11.34 3.53 59.33
N MET A 23 -10.95 3.22 58.09
CA MET A 23 -10.89 4.21 57.02
C MET A 23 -12.27 4.42 56.40
N PRO A 24 -12.79 5.66 56.36
CA PRO A 24 -14.08 5.94 55.74
C PRO A 24 -14.01 5.71 54.24
N ASP A 25 -15.14 5.36 53.65
CA ASP A 25 -15.33 5.27 52.20
C ASP A 25 -15.02 6.62 51.54
N PHE A 26 -14.57 6.55 50.29
CA PHE A 26 -14.43 7.76 49.48
C PHE A 26 -15.79 8.44 49.29
N ASN A 27 -15.77 9.77 49.40
CA ASN A 27 -16.90 10.64 49.12
C ASN A 27 -16.84 11.17 47.68
N ARG A 28 -17.85 11.94 47.26
CA ARG A 28 -17.84 12.62 45.95
C ARG A 28 -16.60 13.50 45.76
N PHE A 29 -16.15 14.13 46.83
CA PHE A 29 -14.94 14.95 46.87
C PHE A 29 -14.04 14.45 47.99
N ASN A 30 -12.77 14.21 47.69
CA ASN A 30 -11.78 13.71 48.64
C ASN A 30 -10.52 14.57 48.54
N VAL A 31 -9.93 14.88 49.68
CA VAL A 31 -8.62 15.54 49.76
C VAL A 31 -7.66 14.59 50.45
N LEU A 32 -6.66 14.14 49.70
CA LEU A 32 -5.62 13.24 50.18
C LEU A 32 -4.31 14.03 50.29
N TYR A 33 -3.75 14.11 51.49
CA TYR A 33 -2.53 14.87 51.75
C TYR A 33 -1.56 14.06 52.64
N GLY A 34 -0.28 14.45 52.63
CA GLY A 34 0.78 13.75 53.32
C GLY A 34 2.15 14.25 52.89
N TRP A 35 3.21 13.78 53.54
CA TRP A 35 4.60 14.16 53.25
C TRP A 35 5.07 13.73 51.86
N ASN A 36 6.11 14.37 51.33
CA ASN A 36 6.75 13.90 50.10
C ASN A 36 7.29 12.48 50.31
N GLY A 37 7.09 11.60 49.34
CA GLY A 37 7.39 10.17 49.48
C GLY A 37 6.30 9.35 50.18
N SER A 38 5.17 9.93 50.61
CA SER A 38 4.07 9.17 51.24
C SER A 38 3.19 8.38 50.24
N GLY A 39 3.60 8.26 48.98
CA GLY A 39 2.84 7.51 47.95
C GLY A 39 1.69 8.25 47.26
N LYS A 40 1.51 9.57 47.46
CA LYS A 40 0.43 10.35 46.80
C LYS A 40 0.48 10.25 45.27
N THR A 41 1.66 10.42 44.68
CA THR A 41 1.86 10.32 43.23
C THR A 41 1.58 8.89 42.75
N THR A 42 2.05 7.90 43.50
CA THR A 42 1.79 6.48 43.23
C THR A 42 0.30 6.15 43.26
N LEU A 43 -0.46 6.74 44.17
CA LEU A 43 -1.91 6.59 44.22
C LEU A 43 -2.60 7.22 43.01
N SER A 44 -2.13 8.39 42.54
CA SER A 44 -2.65 8.97 41.30
C SER A 44 -2.39 8.06 40.10
N LEU A 45 -1.25 7.37 40.07
CA LEU A 45 -0.88 6.41 39.03
C LEU A 45 -1.78 5.16 39.05
N LEU A 46 -2.18 4.69 40.23
CA LEU A 46 -3.17 3.62 40.34
C LEU A 46 -4.49 4.00 39.67
N PHE A 47 -4.96 5.24 39.88
CA PHE A 47 -6.21 5.70 39.26
C PHE A 47 -6.12 5.82 37.74
N SER A 48 -4.95 6.13 37.17
CA SER A 48 -4.78 6.13 35.71
C SER A 48 -4.86 4.71 35.14
N ALA A 49 -4.29 3.73 35.85
CA ALA A 49 -4.36 2.32 35.43
C ALA A 49 -5.79 1.77 35.36
N LEU A 50 -6.76 2.35 36.08
CA LEU A 50 -8.16 1.93 36.01
C LEU A 50 -8.85 2.26 34.68
N SER A 51 -8.34 3.25 33.95
CA SER A 51 -8.89 3.61 32.63
C SER A 51 -8.57 2.55 31.59
N ASP A 52 -7.36 1.99 31.63
CA ASP A 52 -6.86 1.06 30.62
C ASP A 52 -6.85 -0.40 31.12
N GLY A 53 -7.04 -0.59 32.43
CA GLY A 53 -7.04 -1.89 33.11
C GLY A 53 -5.64 -2.44 33.43
N GLU A 54 -4.61 -1.79 32.90
CA GLU A 54 -3.21 -2.19 33.00
C GLU A 54 -2.30 -0.97 33.11
N LEU A 55 -1.06 -1.20 33.53
CA LEU A 55 -0.02 -0.19 33.64
C LEU A 55 1.30 -0.80 33.17
N GLU A 56 1.80 -0.37 32.01
CA GLU A 56 3.01 -0.95 31.39
C GLU A 56 4.24 -0.90 32.32
N GLU A 57 4.35 0.17 33.13
CA GLU A 57 5.45 0.34 34.09
C GLU A 57 5.42 -0.68 35.26
N PHE A 58 4.26 -1.29 35.53
CA PHE A 58 4.06 -2.22 36.65
C PHE A 58 3.27 -3.46 36.20
N PRO A 59 3.90 -4.41 35.46
CA PRO A 59 3.22 -5.59 34.93
C PRO A 59 2.69 -6.53 36.02
N ASP A 60 3.34 -6.56 37.19
CA ASP A 60 2.95 -7.41 38.34
C ASP A 60 1.90 -6.75 39.26
N LEU A 61 1.36 -5.59 38.88
CA LEU A 61 0.39 -4.81 39.66
C LEU A 61 -0.86 -5.62 39.95
N LYS A 62 -1.21 -5.82 41.22
CA LYS A 62 -2.49 -6.41 41.63
C LYS A 62 -3.27 -5.42 42.47
N TYR A 63 -4.50 -5.13 42.08
CA TYR A 63 -5.40 -4.30 42.87
C TYR A 63 -6.80 -4.92 42.96
N LYS A 64 -7.49 -4.56 44.04
CA LYS A 64 -8.91 -4.85 44.25
C LYS A 64 -9.58 -3.58 44.75
N ILE A 65 -10.57 -3.10 43.99
CA ILE A 65 -11.26 -1.85 44.26
C ILE A 65 -12.76 -2.08 44.34
N GLU A 66 -13.40 -1.57 45.37
CA GLU A 66 -14.85 -1.60 45.51
C GLU A 66 -15.46 -0.35 44.88
N THR A 67 -16.43 -0.53 44.00
CA THR A 67 -17.20 0.55 43.39
C THR A 67 -18.70 0.31 43.52
N ASP A 68 -19.51 1.34 43.27
CA ASP A 68 -20.97 1.19 43.21
C ASP A 68 -21.44 0.18 42.15
N ASP A 69 -20.62 -0.03 41.11
CA ASP A 69 -20.95 -0.87 39.96
C ASP A 69 -20.42 -2.31 40.15
N GLY A 70 -19.78 -2.60 41.29
CA GLY A 70 -19.15 -3.88 41.61
C GLY A 70 -17.67 -3.75 41.99
N GLU A 71 -17.03 -4.89 42.25
CA GLU A 71 -15.59 -4.97 42.50
C GLU A 71 -14.80 -5.01 41.18
N ILE A 72 -13.69 -4.28 41.13
CA ILE A 72 -12.77 -4.22 39.98
C ILE A 72 -11.44 -4.83 40.40
N THR A 73 -10.90 -5.67 39.53
CA THR A 73 -9.59 -6.30 39.68
C THR A 73 -8.69 -5.98 38.50
N GLN A 74 -7.42 -6.35 38.58
CA GLN A 74 -6.44 -6.18 37.49
C GLN A 74 -6.98 -6.72 36.16
N GLY A 75 -6.79 -5.99 35.07
CA GLY A 75 -7.24 -6.37 33.72
C GLY A 75 -8.73 -6.09 33.44
N MET A 76 -9.51 -5.68 34.45
CA MET A 76 -10.87 -5.20 34.24
C MET A 76 -10.85 -3.69 34.05
N GLN A 77 -11.35 -3.24 32.89
CA GLN A 77 -11.54 -1.83 32.62
C GLN A 77 -12.70 -1.28 33.46
N TYR A 78 -12.51 -0.12 34.09
CA TYR A 78 -13.63 0.52 34.78
C TYR A 78 -14.63 1.07 33.77
N SER A 79 -15.91 0.77 33.98
CA SER A 79 -16.99 1.19 33.07
C SER A 79 -17.16 2.71 32.95
N ARG A 80 -16.71 3.48 33.95
CA ARG A 80 -16.77 4.94 33.93
C ARG A 80 -15.42 5.52 33.50
N ARG A 81 -15.48 6.54 32.65
CA ARG A 81 -14.29 7.29 32.23
C ARG A 81 -13.65 7.99 33.42
N ILE A 82 -12.43 7.58 33.75
CA ILE A 82 -11.58 8.27 34.74
C ILE A 82 -10.64 9.19 33.97
N ARG A 83 -10.46 10.41 34.48
CA ARG A 83 -9.42 11.34 33.99
C ARG A 83 -8.54 11.70 35.16
N VAL A 84 -7.26 11.36 35.06
CA VAL A 84 -6.26 11.69 36.07
C VAL A 84 -5.37 12.80 35.52
N PHE A 85 -5.34 13.92 36.20
CA PHE A 85 -4.43 15.02 35.88
C PHE A 85 -3.23 14.95 36.82
N ASN A 86 -2.15 14.30 36.39
CA ASN A 86 -0.89 14.17 37.13
C ASN A 86 0.30 14.53 36.23
N GLN A 87 1.52 14.47 36.79
CA GLN A 87 2.73 14.77 36.03
C GLN A 87 2.94 13.82 34.85
N HIS A 88 2.56 12.54 35.01
CA HIS A 88 2.62 11.56 33.93
C HIS A 88 1.70 11.93 32.76
N TYR A 89 0.46 12.34 33.04
CA TYR A 89 -0.48 12.89 32.07
C TYR A 89 0.09 14.11 31.35
N VAL A 90 0.70 15.03 32.10
CA VAL A 90 1.36 16.22 31.53
C VAL A 90 2.51 15.80 30.61
N THR A 91 3.40 14.90 31.02
CA THR A 91 4.51 14.47 30.16
C THR A 91 4.06 13.72 28.91
N GLN A 92 3.03 12.88 29.01
CA GLN A 92 2.49 12.12 27.87
C GLN A 92 1.72 13.01 26.87
N ASN A 93 1.03 14.04 27.36
CA ASN A 93 0.12 14.86 26.55
C ASN A 93 0.65 16.28 26.27
N ILE A 94 1.70 16.73 26.96
CA ILE A 94 2.26 18.09 26.88
C ILE A 94 3.77 17.98 26.71
N ASP A 95 4.24 18.21 25.48
CA ASP A 95 5.66 18.22 25.15
C ASP A 95 6.30 19.55 25.60
N THR A 96 6.90 19.54 26.79
CA THR A 96 7.52 20.72 27.43
C THR A 96 8.91 21.04 26.88
N SER A 97 9.53 20.13 26.13
CA SER A 97 10.87 20.24 25.54
C SER A 97 11.01 21.39 24.55
N SER A 98 9.93 21.70 23.84
CA SER A 98 9.98 22.61 22.69
C SER A 98 9.77 24.08 23.06
N CYS A 99 9.35 24.40 24.29
CA CYS A 99 9.09 25.75 24.81
C CYS A 99 8.39 26.71 23.82
N LYS A 100 7.65 26.14 22.85
CA LYS A 100 6.86 26.82 21.85
C LYS A 100 5.46 26.26 22.00
N ALA A 101 4.55 27.11 22.45
CA ALA A 101 3.13 26.78 22.40
C ALA A 101 2.75 26.69 20.91
N ASN A 102 2.70 25.47 20.37
CA ASN A 102 2.01 25.24 19.11
C ASN A 102 0.51 25.42 19.39
N PRO A 103 -0.14 26.43 18.80
CA PRO A 103 -1.56 26.60 18.94
C PRO A 103 -2.26 25.45 18.20
N ILE A 104 -3.36 24.96 18.79
CA ILE A 104 -4.16 23.79 18.40
C ILE A 104 -3.61 22.45 18.95
N TYR A 105 -3.55 22.37 20.28
CA TYR A 105 -4.14 21.29 21.11
C TYR A 105 -4.53 19.98 20.37
N ILE A 106 -3.57 19.09 20.17
CA ILE A 106 -3.85 17.68 19.82
C ILE A 106 -3.91 16.89 21.15
N LEU A 107 -5.12 16.66 21.65
CA LEU A 107 -5.37 15.92 22.90
C LEU A 107 -5.23 14.41 22.67
N GLY A 108 -4.33 13.75 23.39
CA GLY A 108 -4.27 12.28 23.50
C GLY A 108 -3.10 11.62 22.75
N GLU A 109 -2.51 10.61 23.38
CA GLU A 109 -1.39 9.81 22.85
C GLU A 109 -1.71 9.19 21.48
N GLU A 110 -2.94 8.69 21.29
CA GLU A 110 -3.40 8.14 20.01
C GLU A 110 -3.31 9.17 18.87
N ASN A 111 -3.66 10.43 19.16
CA ASN A 111 -3.63 11.48 18.15
C ASN A 111 -2.19 11.95 17.84
N LYS A 112 -1.26 11.85 18.80
CA LYS A 112 0.17 12.06 18.55
C LYS A 112 0.72 10.97 17.62
N LYS A 113 0.44 9.70 17.91
CA LYS A 113 0.83 8.57 17.05
C LYS A 113 0.24 8.71 15.64
N LEU A 114 -1.02 9.15 15.54
CA LEU A 114 -1.68 9.41 14.26
C LEU A 114 -1.00 10.54 13.47
N ALA A 115 -0.68 11.66 14.12
CA ALA A 115 0.01 12.78 13.48
C ALA A 115 1.42 12.40 13.00
N GLU A 116 2.15 11.60 13.78
CA GLU A 116 3.46 11.06 13.39
C GLU A 116 3.35 10.11 12.19
N SER A 117 2.32 9.25 12.16
CA SER A 117 2.05 8.37 11.02
C SER A 117 1.75 9.18 9.75
N ILE A 118 0.88 10.19 9.84
CA ILE A 118 0.53 11.04 8.70
C ILE A 118 1.77 11.71 8.13
N LYS A 119 2.63 12.26 8.99
CA LYS A 119 3.88 12.91 8.55
C LYS A 119 4.81 11.92 7.84
N LYS A 120 4.90 10.68 8.33
CA LYS A 120 5.70 9.62 7.69
C LYS A 120 5.14 9.22 6.33
N ASP A 121 3.82 9.09 6.22
CA ASP A 121 3.15 8.74 4.97
C ASP A 121 3.29 9.85 3.92
N GLU A 122 3.20 11.12 4.33
CA GLU A 122 3.45 12.27 3.47
C GLU A 122 4.88 12.28 2.92
N LEU A 123 5.88 12.03 3.77
CA LEU A 123 7.28 11.92 3.35
C LEU A 123 7.48 10.76 2.36
N MET A 124 6.88 9.60 2.63
CA MET A 124 6.98 8.45 1.72
C MET A 124 6.33 8.71 0.35
N LEU A 125 5.21 9.43 0.32
CA LEU A 125 4.50 9.76 -0.92
C LEU A 125 5.22 10.84 -1.74
N SER A 126 5.68 11.90 -1.07
CA SER A 126 6.22 13.11 -1.72
C SER A 126 7.75 13.14 -1.84
N GLY A 127 8.44 12.25 -1.11
CA GLY A 127 9.90 12.19 -1.02
C GLY A 127 10.42 13.06 0.13
N ASP A 128 11.44 12.57 0.82
CA ASP A 128 12.09 13.34 1.89
C ASP A 128 13.08 14.37 1.31
N PRO A 129 12.86 15.68 1.51
CA PRO A 129 13.78 16.72 1.02
C PRO A 129 15.16 16.68 1.69
N GLU A 130 15.31 16.01 2.84
CA GLU A 130 16.58 15.86 3.52
C GLU A 130 17.44 14.72 2.92
N ILE A 131 16.84 13.80 2.16
CA ILE A 131 17.53 12.67 1.53
C ILE A 131 17.73 12.99 0.04
N PRO A 132 18.98 13.29 -0.40
CA PRO A 132 19.24 13.62 -1.79
C PRO A 132 18.89 12.43 -2.71
N GLY A 133 17.92 12.64 -3.59
CA GLY A 133 17.50 11.63 -4.55
C GLY A 133 16.25 10.85 -4.16
N ASP A 134 15.66 11.10 -2.99
CA ASP A 134 14.33 10.59 -2.69
C ASP A 134 13.29 11.40 -3.47
N LEU A 135 12.69 10.76 -4.47
CA LEU A 135 11.74 11.37 -5.38
C LEU A 135 10.29 11.22 -4.90
N GLY A 136 10.04 10.33 -3.94
CA GLY A 136 8.72 9.91 -3.51
C GLY A 136 8.01 8.99 -4.51
N LEU A 137 7.14 8.12 -3.98
CA LEU A 137 6.40 7.14 -4.79
C LEU A 137 5.58 7.78 -5.92
N ILE A 138 5.01 8.97 -5.69
CA ILE A 138 4.16 9.64 -6.70
C ILE A 138 4.97 9.96 -7.95
N ARG A 139 6.19 10.47 -7.76
CA ARG A 139 7.06 10.87 -8.87
C ARG A 139 7.63 9.65 -9.58
N GLU A 140 8.01 8.61 -8.85
CA GLU A 140 8.45 7.34 -9.44
C GLU A 140 7.36 6.70 -10.32
N LEU A 141 6.13 6.63 -9.83
CA LEU A 141 4.99 6.12 -10.61
C LEU A 141 4.75 6.96 -11.86
N GLY A 142 4.85 8.29 -11.75
CA GLY A 142 4.75 9.19 -12.90
C GLY A 142 5.83 8.93 -13.96
N LEU A 143 7.07 8.64 -13.55
CA LEU A 143 8.16 8.29 -14.47
C LEU A 143 7.91 6.95 -15.16
N GLN A 144 7.45 5.94 -14.42
CA GLN A 144 7.14 4.62 -14.97
C GLN A 144 5.99 4.69 -15.98
N GLU A 145 4.92 5.43 -15.67
CA GLU A 145 3.79 5.57 -16.58
C GLU A 145 4.20 6.30 -17.88
N ASN A 146 5.01 7.36 -17.76
CA ASN A 146 5.57 8.03 -18.94
C ASN A 146 6.42 7.07 -19.79
N ALA A 147 7.27 6.25 -19.16
CA ALA A 147 8.06 5.25 -19.87
C ALA A 147 7.18 4.19 -20.55
N ARG A 148 6.09 3.77 -19.91
CA ARG A 148 5.09 2.85 -20.47
C ARG A 148 4.42 3.44 -21.71
N ILE A 149 3.96 4.69 -21.62
CA ILE A 149 3.34 5.43 -22.73
C ILE A 149 4.31 5.56 -23.91
N GLN A 150 5.59 5.83 -23.66
CA GLN A 150 6.59 5.91 -24.75
C GLN A 150 6.76 4.56 -25.45
N LYS A 151 6.89 3.46 -24.69
CA LYS A 151 6.98 2.12 -25.27
C LYS A 151 5.74 1.74 -26.07
N GLU A 152 4.55 2.13 -25.62
CA GLU A 152 3.31 1.91 -26.37
C GLU A 152 3.30 2.70 -27.69
N LYS A 153 3.75 3.96 -27.67
CA LYS A 153 3.90 4.76 -28.89
C LYS A 153 4.91 4.16 -29.86
N GLU A 154 6.07 3.71 -29.37
CA GLU A 154 7.07 3.03 -30.19
C GLU A 154 6.51 1.78 -30.85
N ARG A 155 5.82 0.93 -30.07
CA ARG A 155 5.12 -0.26 -30.58
C ARG A 155 4.12 0.12 -31.66
N ASP A 156 3.32 1.15 -31.42
CA ASP A 156 2.29 1.61 -32.34
C ASP A 156 2.85 2.14 -33.65
N ASN A 157 3.99 2.83 -33.59
CA ASN A 157 4.72 3.31 -34.76
C ASN A 157 5.26 2.14 -35.60
N ILE A 158 5.79 1.09 -34.95
CA ILE A 158 6.27 -0.12 -35.64
C ILE A 158 5.14 -0.79 -36.40
N PHE A 159 3.99 -1.05 -35.76
CA PHE A 159 2.85 -1.66 -36.43
C PHE A 159 2.28 -0.79 -37.56
N SER A 160 2.33 0.54 -37.40
CA SER A 160 1.94 1.47 -38.45
C SER A 160 2.89 1.41 -39.65
N ALA A 161 4.20 1.28 -39.43
CA ALA A 161 5.19 1.11 -40.50
C ALA A 161 4.99 -0.23 -41.22
N VAL A 162 4.82 -1.33 -40.48
CA VAL A 162 4.53 -2.66 -41.04
C VAL A 162 3.25 -2.63 -41.88
N ALA A 163 2.19 -2.01 -41.38
CA ALA A 163 0.93 -1.90 -42.11
C ALA A 163 1.08 -1.12 -43.42
N LYS A 164 1.90 -0.06 -43.45
CA LYS A 164 2.20 0.67 -44.68
C LYS A 164 2.95 -0.21 -45.68
N THR A 165 3.98 -0.93 -45.24
CA THR A 165 4.75 -1.83 -46.12
C THR A 165 3.86 -2.90 -46.73
N ILE A 166 3.04 -3.58 -45.92
CA ILE A 166 2.09 -4.60 -46.40
C ILE A 166 1.04 -3.98 -47.32
N GLY A 167 0.51 -2.81 -46.95
CA GLY A 167 -0.43 -2.05 -47.77
C GLY A 167 0.13 -1.78 -49.17
N THR A 168 1.34 -1.23 -49.27
CA THR A 168 2.01 -0.95 -50.56
C THR A 168 2.21 -2.21 -51.41
N VAL A 169 2.52 -3.35 -50.79
CA VAL A 169 2.71 -4.62 -51.50
C VAL A 169 1.40 -5.19 -52.05
N ILE A 170 0.30 -5.01 -51.33
CA ILE A 170 -1.04 -5.54 -51.65
C ILE A 170 -1.85 -4.54 -52.51
N MET A 171 -1.40 -3.30 -52.68
CA MET A 171 -2.03 -2.31 -53.55
C MET A 171 -2.20 -2.87 -54.97
N GLY A 172 -3.46 -3.03 -55.39
CA GLY A 172 -3.85 -3.60 -56.68
C GLY A 172 -4.29 -5.07 -56.65
N VAL A 173 -4.03 -5.80 -55.56
CA VAL A 173 -4.41 -7.22 -55.39
C VAL A 173 -5.66 -7.36 -54.52
N SER A 174 -5.81 -6.51 -53.49
CA SER A 174 -6.97 -6.54 -52.58
C SER A 174 -7.65 -5.18 -52.51
N PRO A 175 -9.01 -5.13 -52.51
CA PRO A 175 -9.75 -3.87 -52.38
C PRO A 175 -9.85 -3.37 -50.93
N ARG A 176 -9.28 -4.07 -49.93
CA ARG A 176 -9.35 -3.66 -48.51
C ARG A 176 -8.07 -2.97 -48.04
N ASP A 177 -8.24 -1.89 -47.30
CA ASP A 177 -7.14 -1.19 -46.61
C ASP A 177 -6.50 -2.08 -45.55
N TYR A 178 -5.17 -2.23 -45.62
CA TYR A 178 -4.38 -2.86 -44.57
C TYR A 178 -3.91 -1.80 -43.56
N ARG A 179 -4.50 -1.80 -42.36
CA ARG A 179 -4.25 -0.80 -41.30
C ARG A 179 -3.51 -1.41 -40.11
N LYS A 180 -3.00 -0.54 -39.23
CA LYS A 180 -2.30 -0.90 -37.98
C LYS A 180 -2.97 -2.04 -37.20
N ASN A 181 -4.28 -1.94 -36.98
CA ASN A 181 -5.04 -2.94 -36.21
C ASN A 181 -5.04 -4.33 -36.88
N ASN A 182 -4.88 -4.40 -38.20
CA ASN A 182 -4.76 -5.67 -38.92
C ASN A 182 -3.36 -6.26 -38.68
N ALA A 183 -2.31 -5.43 -38.79
CA ALA A 183 -0.93 -5.85 -38.50
C ALA A 183 -0.77 -6.41 -37.07
N GLU A 184 -1.39 -5.77 -36.08
CA GLU A 184 -1.38 -6.26 -34.69
C GLU A 184 -2.09 -7.61 -34.54
N LYS A 185 -3.27 -7.76 -35.16
CA LYS A 185 -4.03 -9.01 -35.12
C LYS A 185 -3.28 -10.15 -35.81
N ASP A 186 -2.78 -9.90 -37.01
CA ASP A 186 -2.05 -10.90 -37.79
C ASP A 186 -0.76 -11.32 -37.08
N PHE A 187 -0.02 -10.36 -36.50
CA PHE A 187 1.18 -10.66 -35.71
C PHE A 187 0.89 -11.54 -34.49
N ASN A 188 -0.25 -11.35 -33.83
CA ASN A 188 -0.65 -12.19 -32.69
C ASN A 188 -1.12 -13.59 -33.10
N LEU A 189 -1.60 -13.76 -34.34
CA LEU A 189 -2.00 -15.05 -34.90
C LEU A 189 -0.82 -15.88 -35.42
N LEU A 190 0.39 -15.31 -35.48
CA LEU A 190 1.59 -16.04 -35.90
C LEU A 190 1.97 -17.11 -34.88
N ASN A 191 1.82 -18.39 -35.26
CA ASN A 191 2.25 -19.53 -34.45
C ASN A 191 3.76 -19.54 -34.18
N SER A 192 4.57 -19.03 -35.11
CA SER A 192 6.02 -18.91 -34.96
C SER A 192 6.51 -17.58 -35.51
N LYS A 193 7.21 -16.81 -34.67
CA LYS A 193 7.78 -15.50 -35.02
C LYS A 193 9.18 -15.69 -35.62
N ARG A 194 9.22 -16.24 -36.83
CA ARG A 194 10.47 -16.41 -37.61
C ARG A 194 10.63 -15.26 -38.60
N LEU A 195 11.86 -14.77 -38.74
CA LEU A 195 12.23 -13.86 -39.83
C LEU A 195 12.28 -14.64 -41.14
N LEU A 196 11.52 -14.17 -42.12
CA LEU A 196 11.56 -14.67 -43.49
C LEU A 196 12.76 -14.03 -44.21
N SER A 197 13.42 -14.81 -45.06
CA SER A 197 14.44 -14.31 -45.97
C SER A 197 13.80 -13.49 -47.11
N GLN A 198 14.59 -12.63 -47.75
CA GLN A 198 14.09 -11.79 -48.85
C GLN A 198 13.52 -12.64 -50.01
N GLN A 199 14.14 -13.78 -50.31
CA GLN A 199 13.67 -14.73 -51.34
C GLN A 199 12.30 -15.34 -51.01
N GLU A 200 12.07 -15.71 -49.74
CA GLU A 200 10.77 -16.22 -49.28
C GLU A 200 9.69 -15.14 -49.37
N ILE A 201 10.02 -13.89 -49.02
CA ILE A 201 9.09 -12.75 -49.12
C ILE A 201 8.67 -12.53 -50.57
N ASP A 202 9.64 -12.48 -51.50
CA ASP A 202 9.35 -12.22 -52.91
C ASP A 202 8.47 -13.33 -53.54
N LEU A 203 8.70 -14.60 -53.14
CA LEU A 203 7.86 -15.73 -53.56
C LEU A 203 6.41 -15.62 -53.04
N TYR A 204 6.21 -15.19 -51.79
CA TYR A 204 4.85 -14.99 -51.26
C TYR A 204 4.15 -13.81 -51.94
N VAL A 205 4.89 -12.75 -52.27
CA VAL A 205 4.36 -11.59 -52.99
C VAL A 205 3.95 -11.94 -54.42
N SER A 206 4.73 -12.74 -55.13
CA SER A 206 4.38 -13.19 -56.49
C SER A 206 3.16 -14.12 -56.47
N THR A 207 3.06 -15.01 -55.48
CA THR A 207 1.89 -15.86 -55.25
C THR A 207 0.63 -15.04 -55.02
N LEU A 208 0.72 -13.95 -54.23
CA LEU A 208 -0.40 -13.05 -53.97
C LEU A 208 -0.86 -12.30 -55.23
N LYS A 209 0.07 -11.87 -56.10
CA LYS A 209 -0.24 -11.11 -57.33
C LYS A 209 -0.81 -11.97 -58.47
N GLN A 210 -0.91 -13.29 -58.30
CA GLN A 210 -1.34 -14.22 -59.35
C GLN A 210 -0.65 -13.96 -60.72
N GLN A 211 0.63 -13.62 -60.72
CA GLN A 211 1.37 -13.49 -61.99
C GLN A 211 1.55 -14.88 -62.59
N GLU A 212 1.12 -15.06 -63.85
CA GLU A 212 1.35 -16.30 -64.60
C GLU A 212 2.85 -16.62 -64.62
N LEU A 213 3.18 -17.88 -64.33
CA LEU A 213 4.53 -18.41 -64.52
C LEU A 213 4.87 -18.39 -66.01
N ASP A 214 6.14 -18.14 -66.35
CA ASP A 214 6.61 -18.24 -67.73
C ASP A 214 6.18 -19.59 -68.34
N PRO A 215 5.65 -19.60 -69.57
CA PRO A 215 5.19 -20.83 -70.20
C PRO A 215 6.34 -21.83 -70.24
N ILE A 216 6.10 -23.00 -69.65
CA ILE A 216 7.04 -24.11 -69.68
C ILE A 216 7.33 -24.42 -71.15
N SER A 217 8.59 -24.30 -71.57
CA SER A 217 9.01 -24.65 -72.93
C SER A 217 8.60 -26.09 -73.22
N LEU A 218 7.91 -26.32 -74.34
CA LEU A 218 7.52 -27.66 -74.79
C LEU A 218 8.73 -28.59 -74.74
N LEU A 219 8.59 -29.71 -74.04
CA LEU A 219 9.51 -30.84 -74.15
C LEU A 219 9.42 -31.35 -75.59
N SER A 220 10.42 -31.04 -76.41
CA SER A 220 10.64 -31.78 -77.65
C SER A 220 11.11 -33.18 -77.28
N GLN A 221 10.17 -34.13 -77.22
CA GLN A 221 10.54 -35.53 -77.35
C GLN A 221 10.96 -35.74 -78.80
N ASP A 222 12.26 -35.86 -79.03
CA ASP A 222 12.78 -36.44 -80.25
C ASP A 222 12.23 -37.86 -80.40
N GLY A 223 11.40 -38.07 -81.43
CA GLY A 223 11.20 -39.41 -81.98
C GLY A 223 9.81 -40.04 -81.93
N ILE A 224 8.72 -39.32 -82.19
CA ILE A 224 7.47 -39.98 -82.62
C ILE A 224 6.89 -39.29 -83.87
N GLU A 225 7.29 -39.77 -85.05
CA GLU A 225 6.46 -39.64 -86.25
C GLU A 225 5.18 -40.45 -86.06
N LYS A 226 4.03 -39.78 -86.03
CA LYS A 226 2.77 -40.40 -86.46
C LYS A 226 2.19 -39.63 -87.64
N ARG A 227 2.47 -40.17 -88.82
CA ARG A 227 1.75 -39.87 -90.06
C ARG A 227 0.30 -40.36 -89.97
N GLY A 228 -0.60 -39.53 -90.52
CA GLY A 228 -1.93 -39.91 -91.00
C GLY A 228 -3.07 -39.40 -90.11
N LYS A 229 -4.10 -38.74 -90.62
CA LYS A 229 -4.50 -38.42 -92.00
C LYS A 229 -5.59 -37.35 -91.86
N GLU A 230 -5.59 -36.34 -92.73
CA GLU A 230 -6.70 -35.39 -92.86
C GLU A 230 -8.00 -36.12 -93.18
N LEU A 231 -9.07 -35.77 -92.45
CA LEU A 231 -10.42 -35.44 -92.93
C LEU A 231 -11.23 -34.81 -91.79
#